data_AF-A0A7X8W269-F1
#
_entry.id   AF-A0A7X8W269-F1
#
_cell.length_a   1.000
_cell.length_b   1.000
_cell.length_c   1.000
_cell.angle_alpha   90.00
_cell.angle_beta   90.00
_cell.angle_gamma   90.00
#
_symmetry.space_group_name_H-M   'P 1'
#
loop_
_entity.id
_entity.type
_entity.pdbx_description
1 polymer ?
#
loop_
_entity_poly.entity_id
_entity_poly.type
_entity_poly.pdbx_seq_one_letter_code
_entity_poly.pdbx_strand_id
1 'polypeptide(L)'
;MKKQAAKKWVYFFGNKTAEGSADMKNLLGGKGANLADMTSIGLPVPPGFIITTEACAYFDEHKGGYPEGLKDEVLANLAKLEEMMGAKLGDAKNPLLVSVRSGAAQSMPGMMDTVLNLGLNSSAIDALIKKTGNERFVRDSYRRFIQMFGDVVMGVPHEEFERVIQSVKDENGKHFDTELDIDNLNEVIKRYKIVYKKFTGEEFPENPETQLFKAIDAVFNSWNNERAIKYRLMNDIRGLLGTAVNIQSMVFGNMGDTSG
;
A
#
# COMPACT_ATOMS: atom_id res chain seq x y z
N MET A 1 -29.29 -19.34 -23.11
CA MET A 1 -28.85 -18.59 -21.91
C MET A 1 -27.54 -17.90 -22.25
N LYS A 2 -27.51 -16.56 -22.31
CA LYS A 2 -26.24 -15.83 -22.44
C LYS A 2 -25.47 -16.08 -21.15
N LYS A 3 -24.27 -16.68 -21.23
CA LYS A 3 -23.33 -16.70 -20.10
C LYS A 3 -23.15 -15.25 -19.66
N GLN A 4 -23.67 -14.89 -18.49
CA GLN A 4 -23.35 -13.62 -17.87
C GLN A 4 -21.84 -13.66 -17.66
N ALA A 5 -21.10 -12.76 -18.31
CA ALA A 5 -19.66 -12.68 -18.11
C ALA A 5 -19.40 -12.51 -16.61
N ALA A 6 -18.47 -13.28 -16.06
CA ALA A 6 -18.07 -13.14 -14.66
C ALA A 6 -17.69 -11.68 -14.39
N LYS A 7 -18.17 -11.13 -13.29
CA LYS A 7 -17.93 -9.74 -12.91
C LYS A 7 -16.43 -9.56 -12.63
N LYS A 8 -15.80 -8.58 -13.29
CA LYS A 8 -14.38 -8.27 -13.15
C LYS A 8 -14.15 -7.28 -12.00
N TRP A 9 -13.28 -7.61 -11.07
CA TRP A 9 -13.02 -6.84 -9.86
C TRP A 9 -11.69 -6.08 -9.87
N VAL A 10 -10.73 -6.49 -10.71
CA VAL A 10 -9.39 -5.91 -10.75
C VAL A 10 -9.00 -5.47 -12.15
N TYR A 11 -8.50 -4.23 -12.28
CA TYR A 11 -8.14 -3.60 -13.54
C TYR A 11 -6.66 -3.22 -13.58
N PHE A 12 -5.91 -3.80 -14.50
CA PHE A 12 -4.48 -3.55 -14.65
C PHE A 12 -4.17 -2.26 -15.43
N PHE A 13 -3.04 -1.62 -15.12
CA PHE A 13 -2.44 -0.58 -15.94
C PHE A 13 -0.91 -0.71 -15.94
N GLY A 14 -0.28 -0.59 -17.12
CA GLY A 14 1.17 -0.68 -17.28
C GLY A 14 1.59 -0.78 -18.74
N ASN A 15 2.86 -0.49 -19.01
CA ASN A 15 3.46 -0.56 -20.35
C ASN A 15 2.61 0.15 -21.45
N LYS A 16 2.18 1.39 -21.16
CA LYS A 16 1.34 2.21 -22.05
C LYS A 16 -0.04 1.64 -22.38
N THR A 17 -0.49 0.64 -21.63
CA THR A 17 -1.83 0.02 -21.75
C THR A 17 -2.56 0.04 -20.43
N ALA A 18 -3.88 0.22 -20.46
CA ALA A 18 -4.71 0.10 -19.27
C ALA A 18 -6.03 -0.59 -19.61
N GLU A 19 -6.55 -1.35 -18.66
CA GLU A 19 -7.84 -2.03 -18.78
C GLU A 19 -9.02 -1.12 -18.38
N GLY A 20 -8.73 0.06 -17.84
CA GLY A 20 -9.70 1.08 -17.44
C GLY A 20 -9.52 2.41 -18.18
N SER A 21 -10.38 3.38 -17.89
CA SER A 21 -10.32 4.74 -18.43
C SER A 21 -10.92 5.79 -17.47
N ALA A 22 -10.77 7.08 -17.76
CA ALA A 22 -11.37 8.19 -17.01
C ALA A 22 -12.89 8.14 -16.91
N ASP A 23 -13.57 7.50 -17.86
CA ASP A 23 -15.03 7.35 -17.83
C ASP A 23 -15.47 6.37 -16.74
N MET A 24 -14.56 5.54 -16.24
CA MET A 24 -14.81 4.53 -15.20
C MET A 24 -14.57 5.07 -13.78
N LYS A 25 -14.60 6.39 -13.57
CA LYS A 25 -14.38 7.05 -12.25
C LYS A 25 -15.24 6.49 -11.13
N ASN A 26 -16.49 6.14 -11.41
CA ASN A 26 -17.38 5.55 -10.41
C ASN A 26 -16.93 4.15 -9.96
N LEU A 27 -16.27 3.40 -10.86
CA LEU A 27 -15.82 2.03 -10.63
C LEU A 27 -14.38 1.95 -10.11
N LEU A 28 -13.48 2.76 -10.66
CA LEU A 28 -12.03 2.74 -10.38
C LEU A 28 -11.59 3.84 -9.41
N GLY A 29 -12.52 4.71 -9.01
CA GLY A 29 -12.20 5.94 -8.30
C GLY A 29 -11.52 6.98 -9.18
N GLY A 30 -11.45 8.22 -8.69
CA GLY A 30 -10.80 9.32 -9.40
C GLY A 30 -9.32 9.09 -9.64
N LYS A 31 -8.61 8.54 -8.64
CA LYS A 31 -7.17 8.25 -8.77
C LYS A 31 -6.89 7.12 -9.75
N GLY A 32 -7.60 5.99 -9.63
CA GLY A 32 -7.40 4.84 -10.50
C GLY A 32 -7.75 5.13 -11.96
N ALA A 33 -8.88 5.81 -12.18
CA ALA A 33 -9.29 6.22 -13.52
C ALA A 33 -8.26 7.16 -14.17
N ASN A 34 -7.70 8.11 -13.41
CA ASN A 34 -6.62 8.98 -13.91
C ASN A 34 -5.31 8.21 -14.18
N LEU A 35 -4.94 7.22 -13.35
CA LEU A 35 -3.75 6.39 -13.59
C LEU A 35 -3.89 5.58 -14.89
N ALA A 36 -5.08 5.03 -15.14
CA ALA A 36 -5.38 4.31 -16.36
C ALA A 36 -5.26 5.21 -17.61
N ASP A 37 -5.78 6.43 -17.54
CA ASP A 37 -5.69 7.41 -18.63
C ASP A 37 -4.26 7.87 -18.88
N MET A 38 -3.54 8.29 -17.84
CA MET A 38 -2.14 8.70 -17.97
C MET A 38 -1.28 7.60 -18.60
N THR A 39 -1.53 6.34 -18.21
CA THR A 39 -0.86 5.19 -18.81
C THR A 39 -1.22 5.04 -20.29
N SER A 40 -2.50 5.15 -20.64
CA SER A 40 -2.99 4.97 -22.01
C SER A 40 -2.51 6.06 -22.99
N ILE A 41 -2.28 7.30 -22.50
CA ILE A 41 -1.69 8.37 -23.31
C ILE A 41 -0.15 8.31 -23.35
N GLY A 42 0.45 7.30 -22.74
CA GLY A 42 1.89 7.02 -22.82
C GLY A 42 2.77 7.78 -21.84
N LEU A 43 2.20 8.39 -20.78
CA LEU A 43 3.01 8.97 -19.70
C LEU A 43 3.74 7.87 -18.91
N PRO A 44 4.93 8.17 -18.34
CA PRO A 44 5.70 7.21 -17.55
C PRO A 44 5.05 6.99 -16.17
N VAL A 45 4.03 6.15 -16.13
CA VAL A 45 3.33 5.75 -14.91
C VAL A 45 3.88 4.40 -14.44
N PRO A 46 4.34 4.27 -13.18
CA PRO A 46 4.72 2.97 -12.63
C PRO A 46 3.53 1.99 -12.72
N PRO A 47 3.72 0.75 -13.21
CA PRO A 47 2.63 -0.18 -13.42
C PRO A 47 1.98 -0.63 -12.11
N GLY A 48 0.73 -1.09 -12.21
CA GLY A 48 -0.08 -1.49 -11.08
C GLY A 48 -1.45 -2.02 -11.49
N PHE A 49 -2.34 -2.14 -10.52
CA PHE A 49 -3.71 -2.54 -10.73
C PHE A 49 -4.66 -1.91 -9.70
N ILE A 50 -5.94 -1.91 -10.03
CA ILE A 50 -7.00 -1.20 -9.30
C ILE A 50 -8.08 -2.20 -8.92
N ILE A 51 -8.41 -2.31 -7.64
CA ILE A 51 -9.56 -3.05 -7.14
C ILE A 51 -10.75 -2.11 -7.08
N THR A 52 -11.90 -2.52 -7.64
CA THR A 52 -13.04 -1.64 -7.86
C THR A 52 -13.74 -1.16 -6.57
N THR A 53 -14.45 -0.04 -6.67
CA THR A 53 -15.38 0.45 -5.63
C THR A 53 -16.52 -0.53 -5.36
N GLU A 54 -16.92 -1.33 -6.35
CA GLU A 54 -17.93 -2.38 -6.18
C GLU A 54 -17.44 -3.53 -5.30
N ALA A 55 -16.14 -3.87 -5.36
CA ALA A 55 -15.56 -4.84 -4.43
C ALA A 55 -15.57 -4.31 -2.99
N CYS A 56 -15.33 -3.02 -2.80
CA CYS A 56 -15.47 -2.36 -1.49
C CYS A 56 -16.92 -2.41 -0.99
N ALA A 57 -17.90 -2.12 -1.85
CA ALA A 57 -19.32 -2.20 -1.48
C ALA A 57 -19.71 -3.62 -1.07
N TYR A 58 -19.29 -4.63 -1.84
CA TYR A 58 -19.52 -6.04 -1.49
C TYR A 58 -18.89 -6.40 -0.14
N PHE A 59 -17.64 -5.99 0.09
CA PHE A 59 -16.92 -6.24 1.33
C PHE A 59 -17.66 -5.69 2.55
N ASP A 60 -18.20 -4.47 2.45
CA ASP A 60 -18.99 -3.84 3.50
C ASP A 60 -20.31 -4.60 3.76
N GLU A 61 -21.07 -4.89 2.69
CA GLU A 61 -22.34 -5.64 2.76
C GLU A 61 -22.17 -7.05 3.36
N HIS A 62 -21.00 -7.67 3.16
CA HIS A 62 -20.68 -9.02 3.62
C HIS A 62 -19.77 -9.05 4.85
N LYS A 63 -19.70 -7.95 5.62
CA LYS A 63 -18.98 -7.87 6.90
C LYS A 63 -17.52 -8.31 6.83
N GLY A 64 -16.84 -7.90 5.76
CA GLY A 64 -15.43 -8.23 5.50
C GLY A 64 -15.22 -9.44 4.59
N GLY A 65 -16.29 -10.06 4.07
CA GLY A 65 -16.19 -11.12 3.06
C GLY A 65 -15.88 -10.55 1.67
N TYR A 66 -14.89 -11.11 0.98
CA TYR A 66 -14.65 -10.78 -0.42
C TYR A 66 -15.65 -11.47 -1.36
N PRO A 67 -15.97 -10.85 -2.51
CA PRO A 67 -16.70 -11.53 -3.57
C PRO A 67 -15.88 -12.70 -4.13
N GLU A 68 -16.59 -13.70 -4.63
CA GLU A 68 -15.97 -14.86 -5.29
C GLU A 68 -15.06 -14.40 -6.43
N GLY A 69 -13.86 -14.99 -6.50
CA GLY A 69 -12.85 -14.69 -7.52
C GLY A 69 -11.98 -13.45 -7.27
N LEU A 70 -12.32 -12.56 -6.32
CA LEU A 70 -11.51 -11.35 -6.09
C LEU A 70 -10.06 -11.66 -5.69
N LYS A 71 -9.86 -12.61 -4.76
CA LYS A 71 -8.49 -12.99 -4.33
C LYS A 71 -7.67 -13.50 -5.50
N ASP A 72 -8.27 -14.35 -6.35
CA ASP A 72 -7.59 -14.92 -7.52
C ASP A 72 -7.27 -13.84 -8.55
N GLU A 73 -8.18 -12.88 -8.78
CA GLU A 73 -7.93 -11.73 -9.66
C GLU A 73 -6.80 -10.84 -9.13
N VAL A 74 -6.74 -10.58 -7.81
CA VAL A 74 -5.65 -9.82 -7.19
C VAL A 74 -4.31 -10.52 -7.39
N LEU A 75 -4.24 -11.83 -7.11
CA LEU A 75 -3.01 -12.61 -7.26
C LEU A 75 -2.58 -12.73 -8.73
N ALA A 76 -3.53 -12.89 -9.67
CA ALA A 76 -3.23 -12.92 -11.10
C ALA A 76 -2.66 -11.58 -11.60
N ASN A 77 -3.19 -10.45 -11.13
CA ASN A 77 -2.67 -9.13 -11.48
C ASN A 77 -1.35 -8.80 -10.79
N LEU A 78 -1.14 -9.32 -9.57
CA LEU A 78 0.17 -9.27 -8.92
C LEU A 78 1.21 -10.04 -9.74
N ALA A 79 0.92 -11.26 -10.18
CA ALA A 79 1.84 -12.03 -11.02
C ALA A 79 2.16 -11.32 -12.34
N LYS A 80 1.15 -10.68 -12.98
CA LYS A 80 1.36 -9.85 -14.17
C LYS A 80 2.26 -8.64 -13.90
N LEU A 81 2.11 -8.00 -12.72
CA LEU A 81 2.98 -6.91 -12.29
C LEU A 81 4.41 -7.41 -12.06
N GLU A 82 4.57 -8.57 -11.42
CA GLU A 82 5.88 -9.19 -11.17
C GLU A 82 6.62 -9.52 -12.47
N GLU A 83 5.92 -10.10 -13.44
CA GLU A 83 6.46 -10.39 -14.78
C GLU A 83 6.92 -9.10 -15.47
N MET A 84 6.07 -8.07 -15.47
CA MET A 84 6.38 -6.78 -16.09
C MET A 84 7.59 -6.10 -15.46
N MET A 85 7.75 -6.22 -14.14
CA MET A 85 8.85 -5.62 -13.39
C MET A 85 10.11 -6.50 -13.35
N GLY A 86 10.02 -7.76 -13.79
CA GLY A 86 11.07 -8.76 -13.64
C GLY A 86 11.46 -9.01 -12.18
N ALA A 87 10.55 -8.75 -11.24
CA ALA A 87 10.80 -8.71 -9.80
C ALA A 87 9.61 -9.36 -9.07
N LYS A 88 9.82 -9.93 -7.88
CA LYS A 88 8.78 -10.63 -7.12
C LYS A 88 8.51 -9.96 -5.78
N LEU A 89 7.26 -9.91 -5.35
CA LEU A 89 6.84 -9.18 -4.15
C LEU A 89 7.58 -9.72 -2.92
N GLY A 90 8.41 -8.86 -2.32
CA GLY A 90 9.22 -9.22 -1.15
C GLY A 90 10.26 -10.34 -1.35
N ASP A 91 10.73 -10.54 -2.58
CA ASP A 91 11.73 -11.57 -2.93
C ASP A 91 13.14 -11.29 -2.39
N ALA A 92 13.87 -12.36 -2.09
CA ALA A 92 15.22 -12.33 -1.50
C ALA A 92 16.36 -11.96 -2.48
N LYS A 93 16.07 -11.80 -3.78
CA LYS A 93 17.06 -11.49 -4.82
C LYS A 93 16.69 -10.22 -5.59
N ASN A 94 15.47 -10.13 -6.09
CA ASN A 94 14.97 -8.96 -6.80
C ASN A 94 13.58 -8.59 -6.28
N PRO A 95 13.50 -7.91 -5.13
CA PRO A 95 12.23 -7.56 -4.51
C PRO A 95 11.48 -6.50 -5.30
N LEU A 96 10.22 -6.80 -5.60
CA LEU A 96 9.19 -5.83 -5.92
C LEU A 96 8.63 -5.30 -4.59
N LEU A 97 8.49 -3.98 -4.52
CA LEU A 97 7.76 -3.29 -3.47
C LEU A 97 6.59 -2.54 -4.11
N VAL A 98 5.47 -2.46 -3.41
CA VAL A 98 4.27 -1.76 -3.89
C VAL A 98 3.80 -0.73 -2.89
N SER A 99 3.05 0.26 -3.38
CA SER A 99 2.20 1.10 -2.56
C SER A 99 0.75 0.67 -2.68
N VAL A 100 0.01 0.80 -1.60
CA VAL A 100 -1.43 0.57 -1.55
C VAL A 100 -2.10 1.89 -1.20
N ARG A 101 -2.96 2.38 -2.11
CA ARG A 101 -3.57 3.71 -2.03
C ARG A 101 -5.06 3.63 -2.32
N SER A 102 -5.83 4.16 -1.40
CA SER A 102 -7.25 4.42 -1.56
C SER A 102 -7.57 5.47 -2.64
N GLY A 103 -8.72 5.33 -3.29
CA GLY A 103 -9.24 6.28 -4.26
C GLY A 103 -10.74 6.14 -4.47
N ALA A 104 -11.54 7.03 -3.89
CA ALA A 104 -12.97 7.13 -4.16
C ALA A 104 -13.22 7.90 -5.48
N ALA A 105 -14.44 7.82 -6.01
CA ALA A 105 -14.83 8.53 -7.23
C ALA A 105 -14.69 10.06 -7.09
N GLN A 106 -15.00 10.58 -5.90
CA GLN A 106 -14.77 11.98 -5.53
C GLN A 106 -13.56 12.10 -4.61
N SER A 107 -12.82 13.19 -4.76
CA SER A 107 -11.64 13.46 -3.93
C SER A 107 -12.03 13.69 -2.48
N MET A 108 -11.32 13.02 -1.56
CA MET A 108 -11.46 13.20 -0.11
C MET A 108 -10.05 13.41 0.50
N PRO A 109 -9.48 14.63 0.40
CA PRO A 109 -8.10 14.89 0.82
C PRO A 109 -7.87 14.64 2.31
N GLY A 110 -6.77 13.97 2.63
CA GLY A 110 -6.38 13.65 4.01
C GLY A 110 -7.22 12.57 4.69
N MET A 111 -8.22 12.01 4.01
CA MET A 111 -9.20 11.09 4.61
C MET A 111 -8.84 9.62 4.49
N MET A 112 -7.92 9.29 3.60
CA MET A 112 -7.60 7.91 3.29
C MET A 112 -6.10 7.71 3.18
N ASP A 113 -5.63 6.75 3.95
CA ASP A 113 -4.22 6.53 4.19
C ASP A 113 -3.53 5.81 3.01
N THR A 114 -2.21 5.92 2.99
CA THR A 114 -1.34 5.33 1.98
C THR A 114 -0.29 4.49 2.67
N VAL A 115 -0.13 3.25 2.23
CA VAL A 115 0.97 2.38 2.66
C VAL A 115 2.00 2.37 1.55
N LEU A 116 3.23 2.77 1.86
CA LEU A 116 4.38 2.67 0.97
C LEU A 116 5.29 1.51 1.40
N ASN A 117 6.12 1.03 0.48
CA ASN A 117 7.11 -0.02 0.73
C ASN A 117 6.52 -1.38 1.18
N LEU A 118 5.28 -1.66 0.82
CA LEU A 118 4.67 -2.97 1.08
C LEU A 118 5.44 -4.05 0.31
N GLY A 119 5.72 -5.16 0.99
CA GLY A 119 6.61 -6.22 0.52
C GLY A 119 7.95 -6.23 1.24
N LEU A 120 8.29 -5.20 2.04
CA LEU A 120 9.48 -5.25 2.88
C LEU A 120 9.32 -6.33 3.96
N ASN A 121 10.31 -7.22 4.00
CA ASN A 121 10.47 -8.27 4.99
C ASN A 121 11.97 -8.52 5.16
N SER A 122 12.33 -9.42 6.07
CA SER A 122 13.72 -9.74 6.41
C SER A 122 14.55 -10.16 5.18
N SER A 123 13.95 -10.89 4.23
CA SER A 123 14.63 -11.34 3.01
C SER A 123 14.80 -10.22 1.96
N ALA A 124 13.78 -9.40 1.77
CA ALA A 124 13.79 -8.28 0.83
C ALA A 124 14.78 -7.19 1.25
N ILE A 125 14.97 -7.00 2.56
CA ILE A 125 15.93 -6.04 3.12
C ILE A 125 17.35 -6.38 2.64
N ASP A 126 17.80 -7.62 2.82
CA ASP A 126 19.15 -8.03 2.40
C ASP A 126 19.37 -7.85 0.90
N ALA A 127 18.35 -8.15 0.09
CA ALA A 127 18.38 -7.97 -1.35
C ALA A 127 18.49 -6.48 -1.75
N LEU A 128 17.73 -5.61 -1.10
CA LEU A 128 17.76 -4.17 -1.34
C LEU A 128 19.08 -3.54 -0.88
N ILE A 129 19.65 -4.00 0.24
CA ILE A 129 20.96 -3.53 0.71
C ILE A 129 22.01 -3.82 -0.36
N LYS A 130 22.03 -5.04 -0.90
CA LYS A 130 22.96 -5.44 -1.98
C LYS A 130 22.75 -4.64 -3.26
N LYS A 131 21.49 -4.38 -3.64
CA LYS A 131 21.14 -3.67 -4.88
C LYS A 131 21.44 -2.17 -4.81
N THR A 132 21.23 -1.55 -3.65
CA THR A 132 21.37 -0.09 -3.47
C THR A 132 22.73 0.32 -2.92
N GLY A 133 23.46 -0.59 -2.28
CA GLY A 133 24.68 -0.25 -1.54
C GLY A 133 24.43 0.68 -0.35
N ASN A 134 23.17 0.89 0.06
CA ASN A 134 22.79 1.88 1.07
C ASN A 134 21.95 1.24 2.18
N GLU A 135 22.63 0.60 3.12
CA GLU A 135 21.99 -0.12 4.23
C GLU A 135 21.13 0.79 5.11
N ARG A 136 21.61 1.99 5.41
CA ARG A 136 20.88 2.97 6.21
C ARG A 136 19.52 3.31 5.56
N PHE A 137 19.49 3.54 4.25
CA PHE A 137 18.25 3.83 3.51
C PHE A 137 17.24 2.68 3.59
N VAL A 138 17.70 1.43 3.43
CA VAL A 138 16.80 0.27 3.48
C VAL A 138 16.22 0.08 4.88
N ARG A 139 17.05 0.23 5.92
CA ARG A 139 16.60 0.13 7.32
C ARG A 139 15.65 1.27 7.70
N ASP A 140 15.91 2.50 7.25
CA ASP A 140 14.99 3.62 7.43
C ASP A 140 13.66 3.41 6.70
N SER A 141 13.70 2.85 5.48
CA SER A 141 12.49 2.49 4.73
C SER A 141 11.69 1.41 5.44
N TYR A 142 12.36 0.43 6.07
CA TYR A 142 11.71 -0.65 6.80
C TYR A 142 11.07 -0.18 8.11
N ARG A 143 11.74 0.65 8.92
CA ARG A 143 11.12 1.19 10.14
C ARG A 143 9.91 2.06 9.80
N ARG A 144 9.98 2.87 8.73
CA ARG A 144 8.83 3.65 8.23
C ARG A 144 7.70 2.75 7.77
N PHE A 145 8.01 1.65 7.07
CA PHE A 145 7.00 0.68 6.67
C PHE A 145 6.30 0.03 7.87
N ILE A 146 7.04 -0.40 8.90
CA ILE A 146 6.44 -0.98 10.11
C ILE A 146 5.53 0.02 10.80
N GLN A 147 5.96 1.27 10.94
CA GLN A 147 5.15 2.35 11.52
C GLN A 147 3.88 2.60 10.69
N MET A 148 4.00 2.83 9.38
CA MET A 148 2.85 3.09 8.50
C MET A 148 1.89 1.90 8.48
N PHE A 149 2.39 0.67 8.38
CA PHE A 149 1.56 -0.52 8.37
C PHE A 149 0.89 -0.74 9.74
N GLY A 150 1.64 -0.58 10.82
CA GLY A 150 1.10 -0.67 12.17
C GLY A 150 -0.03 0.33 12.41
N ASP A 151 0.20 1.59 12.06
CA ASP A 151 -0.75 2.70 12.25
C ASP A 151 -1.97 2.56 11.34
N VAL A 152 -1.75 2.54 10.02
CA VAL A 152 -2.80 2.59 9.01
C VAL A 152 -3.56 1.27 8.89
N VAL A 153 -2.83 0.15 8.86
CA VAL A 153 -3.41 -1.16 8.54
C VAL A 153 -3.92 -1.86 9.79
N MET A 154 -3.21 -1.69 10.90
CA MET A 154 -3.46 -2.46 12.12
C MET A 154 -3.94 -1.62 13.30
N GLY A 155 -4.10 -0.29 13.13
CA GLY A 155 -4.68 0.61 14.12
C GLY A 155 -3.81 0.83 15.36
N VAL A 156 -2.49 0.60 15.26
CA VAL A 156 -1.54 0.87 16.34
C VAL A 156 -1.34 2.39 16.46
N PRO A 157 -1.60 3.03 17.61
CA PRO A 157 -1.49 4.48 17.71
C PRO A 157 -0.12 5.02 17.28
N HIS A 158 -0.11 5.94 16.31
CA HIS A 158 1.10 6.57 15.78
C HIS A 158 2.09 7.03 16.86
N GLU A 159 1.58 7.63 17.95
CA GLU A 159 2.39 8.13 19.07
C GLU A 159 3.28 7.06 19.71
N GLU A 160 2.89 5.79 19.68
CA GLU A 160 3.69 4.71 20.28
C GLU A 160 4.97 4.45 19.46
N PHE A 161 4.91 4.61 18.14
CA PHE A 161 6.10 4.54 17.28
C PHE A 161 6.97 5.80 17.45
N GLU A 162 6.36 6.97 17.59
CA GLU A 162 7.10 8.23 17.84
C GLU A 162 7.83 8.21 19.19
N ARG A 163 7.21 7.68 20.24
CA ARG A 163 7.86 7.49 21.55
C ARG A 163 9.09 6.60 21.45
N VAL A 164 9.02 5.52 20.68
CA VAL A 164 10.14 4.60 20.51
C VAL A 164 11.33 5.25 19.80
N ILE A 165 11.11 5.90 18.65
CA ILE A 165 12.21 6.53 17.91
C ILE A 165 12.80 7.70 18.69
N GLN A 166 11.97 8.45 19.43
CA GLN A 166 12.44 9.50 20.32
C GLN A 166 13.32 8.93 21.45
N SER A 167 12.91 7.84 22.10
CA SER A 167 13.70 7.17 23.14
C SER A 167 15.06 6.69 22.60
N VAL A 168 15.11 6.11 21.39
CA VAL A 168 16.40 5.71 20.79
C VAL A 168 17.28 6.93 20.49
N LYS A 169 16.70 8.05 20.02
CA LYS A 169 17.45 9.30 19.81
C LYS A 169 18.04 9.83 21.12
N ASP A 170 17.22 9.90 22.17
CA ASP A 170 17.64 10.42 23.48
C ASP A 170 18.75 9.56 24.10
N GLU A 171 18.62 8.23 24.03
CA GLU A 171 19.63 7.26 24.51
C GLU A 171 20.98 7.39 23.79
N ASN A 172 20.98 7.92 22.56
CA ASN A 172 22.17 8.04 21.70
C ASN A 172 22.61 9.50 21.49
N GLY A 173 22.02 10.45 22.21
CA GLY A 173 22.35 11.88 22.11
C GLY A 173 22.11 12.47 20.72
N LYS A 174 21.08 12.01 20.01
CA LYS A 174 20.69 12.48 18.66
C LYS A 174 19.50 13.42 18.74
N HIS A 175 19.40 14.37 17.82
CA HIS A 175 18.27 15.30 17.75
C HIS A 175 17.35 14.99 16.57
N PHE A 176 17.92 14.57 15.45
CA PHE A 176 17.20 14.29 14.20
C PHE A 176 17.27 12.81 13.82
N ASP A 177 16.20 12.30 13.22
CA ASP A 177 16.15 10.95 12.67
C ASP A 177 17.26 10.68 11.64
N THR A 178 17.71 11.72 10.94
CA THR A 178 18.81 11.65 9.96
C THR A 178 20.15 11.32 10.60
N GLU A 179 20.31 11.55 11.90
CA GLU A 179 21.54 11.27 12.65
C GLU A 179 21.59 9.85 13.21
N LEU A 180 20.48 9.10 13.12
CA LEU A 180 20.45 7.68 13.48
C LEU A 180 21.28 6.88 12.47
N ASP A 181 22.22 6.12 12.99
CA ASP A 181 23.04 5.17 12.22
C ASP A 181 22.32 3.81 12.05
N ILE A 182 23.02 2.85 11.46
CA ILE A 182 22.51 1.51 11.17
C ILE A 182 22.10 0.77 12.46
N ASP A 183 22.90 0.86 13.51
CA ASP A 183 22.66 0.17 14.78
C ASP A 183 21.47 0.78 15.51
N ASN A 184 21.37 2.11 15.51
CA ASN A 184 20.21 2.81 16.03
C ASN A 184 18.92 2.42 15.29
N LEU A 185 18.96 2.37 13.94
CA LEU A 185 17.81 1.97 13.14
C LEU A 185 17.40 0.52 13.42
N ASN A 186 18.36 -0.39 13.63
CA ASN A 186 18.09 -1.77 14.03
C ASN A 186 17.36 -1.86 15.36
N GLU A 187 17.77 -1.06 16.34
CA GLU A 187 17.10 -1.01 17.64
C GLU A 187 15.69 -0.41 17.51
N VAL A 188 15.49 0.62 16.68
CA VAL A 188 14.14 1.15 16.38
C VAL A 188 13.25 0.07 15.75
N ILE A 189 13.74 -0.65 14.73
CA ILE A 189 12.98 -1.73 14.06
C ILE A 189 12.55 -2.79 15.06
N LYS A 190 13.47 -3.24 15.92
CA LYS A 190 13.20 -4.24 16.96
C LYS A 190 12.13 -3.74 17.93
N ARG A 191 12.25 -2.51 18.44
CA ARG A 191 11.27 -1.92 19.35
C ARG A 191 9.91 -1.68 18.68
N TYR A 192 9.89 -1.31 17.39
CA TYR A 192 8.64 -1.16 16.61
C TYR A 192 7.90 -2.49 16.47
N LYS A 193 8.59 -3.61 16.22
CA LYS A 193 7.95 -4.94 16.20
C LYS A 193 7.35 -5.31 17.56
N ILE A 194 7.99 -4.92 18.67
CA ILE A 194 7.45 -5.11 20.02
C ILE A 194 6.18 -4.28 20.23
N VAL A 195 6.19 -3.00 19.84
CA VAL A 195 5.00 -2.13 19.90
C VAL A 195 3.87 -2.72 19.07
N TYR A 196 4.16 -3.11 17.82
CA TYR A 196 3.19 -3.76 16.95
C TYR A 196 2.55 -4.98 17.61
N LYS A 197 3.36 -5.91 18.13
CA LYS A 197 2.87 -7.12 18.80
C LYS A 197 2.05 -6.82 20.06
N LYS A 198 2.46 -5.81 20.84
CA LYS A 198 1.73 -5.40 22.05
C LYS A 198 0.30 -4.95 21.73
N PHE A 199 0.11 -4.20 20.65
CA PHE A 199 -1.20 -3.64 20.29
C PHE A 199 -2.05 -4.59 19.45
N THR A 200 -1.43 -5.36 18.56
CA THR A 200 -2.17 -6.25 17.64
C THR A 200 -2.35 -7.66 18.18
N GLY A 201 -1.50 -8.09 19.12
CA GLY A 201 -1.40 -9.49 19.56
C GLY A 201 -0.66 -10.41 18.56
N GLU A 202 -0.22 -9.89 17.41
CA GLU A 202 0.39 -10.66 16.33
C GLU A 202 1.84 -10.21 16.07
N GLU A 203 2.68 -11.10 15.54
CA GLU A 203 3.98 -10.69 15.00
C GLU A 203 3.81 -9.84 13.73
N PHE A 204 4.76 -8.94 13.46
CA PHE A 204 4.75 -8.18 12.22
C PHE A 204 4.80 -9.14 11.02
N PRO A 205 3.86 -9.03 10.04
CA PRO A 205 3.75 -10.01 8.97
C PRO A 205 4.97 -9.96 8.05
N GLU A 206 5.73 -11.07 7.97
CA GLU A 206 6.86 -11.21 7.04
C GLU A 206 6.43 -11.71 5.66
N ASN A 207 5.25 -12.34 5.55
CA ASN A 207 4.69 -12.79 4.28
C ASN A 207 4.09 -11.60 3.50
N PRO A 208 4.59 -11.28 2.29
CA PRO A 208 4.14 -10.10 1.54
C PRO A 208 2.67 -10.16 1.07
N GLU A 209 2.14 -11.34 0.76
CA GLU A 209 0.73 -11.49 0.38
C GLU A 209 -0.19 -11.20 1.59
N THR A 210 0.22 -11.61 2.78
CA THR A 210 -0.49 -11.29 4.02
C THR A 210 -0.50 -9.78 4.28
N GLN A 211 0.64 -9.11 4.05
CA GLN A 211 0.70 -7.65 4.11
C GLN A 211 -0.28 -7.03 3.10
N LEU A 212 -0.29 -7.52 1.86
CA LEU A 212 -1.12 -7.01 0.78
C LEU A 212 -2.61 -7.09 1.11
N PHE A 213 -3.10 -8.26 1.52
CA PHE A 213 -4.52 -8.44 1.83
C PHE A 213 -4.95 -7.67 3.09
N LYS A 214 -4.11 -7.62 4.14
CA LYS A 214 -4.39 -6.75 5.30
C LYS A 214 -4.49 -5.27 4.87
N ALA A 215 -3.62 -4.81 3.98
CA ALA A 215 -3.68 -3.43 3.47
C ALA A 215 -4.93 -3.18 2.61
N ILE A 216 -5.38 -4.15 1.80
CA ILE A 216 -6.65 -4.07 1.04
C ILE A 216 -7.83 -3.95 2.01
N ASP A 217 -7.88 -4.81 3.04
CA ASP A 217 -8.92 -4.77 4.07
C ASP A 217 -8.95 -3.42 4.79
N ALA A 218 -7.79 -2.89 5.17
CA ALA A 218 -7.71 -1.59 5.82
C ALA A 218 -8.23 -0.46 4.92
N VAL A 219 -7.93 -0.48 3.62
CA VAL A 219 -8.48 0.51 2.68
C VAL A 219 -10.00 0.39 2.57
N PHE A 220 -10.55 -0.82 2.45
CA PHE A 220 -12.01 -0.99 2.43
C PHE A 220 -12.67 -0.55 3.73
N ASN A 221 -12.12 -0.93 4.88
CA ASN A 221 -12.61 -0.52 6.20
C ASN A 221 -12.53 1.01 6.40
N SER A 222 -11.52 1.67 5.82
CA SER A 222 -11.37 3.13 5.91
C SER A 222 -12.56 3.90 5.29
N TRP A 223 -13.31 3.27 4.38
CA TRP A 223 -14.48 3.88 3.77
C TRP A 223 -15.55 4.24 4.80
N ASN A 224 -15.73 3.40 5.83
CA ASN A 224 -16.76 3.57 6.86
C ASN A 224 -16.18 3.98 8.22
N ASN A 225 -14.96 4.50 8.26
CA ASN A 225 -14.45 5.10 9.48
C ASN A 225 -15.22 6.41 9.82
N GLU A 226 -15.23 6.77 11.11
CA GLU A 226 -16.01 7.90 11.60
C GLU A 226 -15.65 9.21 10.89
N ARG A 227 -14.36 9.39 10.60
CA ARG A 227 -13.83 10.56 9.89
C ARG A 227 -14.44 10.66 8.49
N ALA A 228 -14.38 9.58 7.71
CA ALA A 228 -14.88 9.49 6.33
C ALA A 228 -16.39 9.70 6.26
N ILE A 229 -17.15 9.14 7.20
CA ILE A 229 -18.59 9.37 7.31
C ILE A 229 -18.87 10.87 7.55
N LYS A 230 -18.23 11.47 8.55
CA LYS A 230 -18.40 12.91 8.84
C LYS A 230 -18.03 13.78 7.64
N TYR A 231 -16.93 13.46 6.96
CA TYR A 231 -16.50 14.21 5.77
C TYR A 231 -17.55 14.15 4.65
N ARG A 232 -18.08 12.96 4.35
CA ARG A 232 -19.14 12.82 3.34
C ARG A 232 -20.40 13.60 3.71
N LEU A 233 -20.80 13.58 4.98
CA LEU A 233 -21.94 14.34 5.47
C LEU A 233 -21.73 15.86 5.35
N MET A 234 -20.56 16.37 5.75
CA MET A 234 -20.24 17.80 5.70
C MET A 234 -20.15 18.36 4.28
N ASN A 235 -19.77 17.52 3.31
CA ASN A 235 -19.59 17.92 1.91
C ASN A 235 -20.76 17.47 1.00
N ASP A 236 -21.86 16.99 1.59
CA ASP A 236 -23.05 16.47 0.88
C ASP A 236 -22.73 15.41 -0.20
N ILE A 237 -21.74 14.55 0.07
CA ILE A 237 -21.31 13.48 -0.83
C ILE A 237 -22.24 12.28 -0.66
N ARG A 238 -23.06 11.99 -1.68
CA ARG A 238 -24.06 10.91 -1.67
C ARG A 238 -23.88 9.95 -2.84
N GLY A 239 -24.38 8.73 -2.69
CA GLY A 239 -24.48 7.75 -3.78
C GLY A 239 -23.16 7.09 -4.20
N LEU A 240 -22.07 7.30 -3.48
CA LEU A 240 -20.81 6.61 -3.71
C LEU A 240 -20.87 5.19 -3.14
N LEU A 241 -20.46 4.20 -3.95
CA LEU A 241 -20.46 2.78 -3.57
C LEU A 241 -19.38 2.43 -2.53
N GLY A 242 -18.23 3.08 -2.62
CA GLY A 242 -17.04 2.68 -1.88
C GLY A 242 -15.80 3.43 -2.32
N THR A 243 -14.65 2.94 -1.88
CA THR A 243 -13.33 3.38 -2.33
C THR A 243 -12.65 2.28 -3.14
N ALA A 244 -11.94 2.65 -4.22
CA ALA A 244 -11.09 1.74 -4.95
C ALA A 244 -9.73 1.58 -4.24
N VAL A 245 -9.06 0.46 -4.48
CA VAL A 245 -7.70 0.20 -3.98
C VAL A 245 -6.74 0.20 -5.15
N ASN A 246 -5.76 1.10 -5.14
CA ASN A 246 -4.73 1.20 -6.15
C ASN A 246 -3.46 0.55 -5.61
N ILE A 247 -3.02 -0.53 -6.24
CA ILE A 247 -1.76 -1.21 -5.93
C ILE A 247 -0.78 -0.86 -7.03
N GLN A 248 0.31 -0.19 -6.70
CA GLN A 248 1.25 0.33 -7.69
C GLN A 248 2.69 0.02 -7.30
N SER A 249 3.51 -0.40 -8.27
CA SER A 249 4.95 -0.59 -8.06
C SER A 249 5.62 0.67 -7.50
N MET A 250 6.51 0.47 -6.52
CA MET A 250 7.34 1.54 -5.97
C MET A 250 8.45 1.88 -6.97
N VAL A 251 8.71 3.18 -7.11
CA VAL A 251 9.92 3.71 -7.74
C VAL A 251 10.75 4.41 -6.69
N PHE A 252 12.06 4.21 -6.74
CA PHE A 252 13.00 4.81 -5.80
C PHE A 252 13.81 5.87 -6.53
N GLY A 253 13.52 7.15 -6.26
CA GLY A 253 14.22 8.29 -6.86
C GLY A 253 15.67 8.48 -6.41
N ASN A 254 16.23 7.54 -5.63
CA ASN A 254 17.53 7.65 -4.98
C ASN A 254 18.41 6.40 -5.19
N MET A 255 18.17 5.62 -6.25
CA MET A 255 18.92 4.39 -6.55
C MET A 255 20.22 4.59 -7.36
N GLY A 256 20.55 5.83 -7.76
CA GLY A 256 21.80 6.16 -8.46
C GLY A 256 21.66 7.37 -9.38
N ASP A 257 22.72 7.69 -10.13
CA ASP A 257 22.86 8.90 -10.97
C ASP A 257 21.84 9.03 -12.12
N THR A 258 21.05 7.98 -12.39
CA THR A 258 19.99 7.96 -13.41
C THR A 258 18.58 8.02 -12.82
N SER A 259 18.44 8.33 -11.53
CA SER A 259 17.14 8.37 -10.84
C SER A 259 16.60 9.80 -10.84
N GLY A 260 15.58 10.07 -11.66
CA GLY A 260 14.91 11.37 -11.82
C GLY A 260 13.67 11.25 -12.69
#